data_AF-A0A945K166-F1
#
_entry.id   AF-A0A945K166-F1
#
_cell.length_a   1.000
_cell.length_b   1.000
_cell.length_c   1.000
_cell.angle_alpha   90.00
_cell.angle_beta   90.00
_cell.angle_gamma   90.00
#
_symmetry.space_group_name_H-M   'P 1'
#
loop_
_entity.id
_entity.type
_entity.pdbx_description
1 polymer ?
#
loop_
_entity_poly.entity_id
_entity_poly.type
_entity_poly.pdbx_seq_one_letter_code
_entity_poly.pdbx_strand_id
1 'polypeptide(L)'
;MSIQTDTSAQVDFLDAQCADFQQMQGLGRRQRECLIRDDLEGLSEAMTQMQELMVKVRVRQRDMAPGLTHHVRRQPEVAERVERLRHLIESISQVRTQSETAAQHLLGETRAELDQSNRQRKATRGYGLPARVNEPRFTDGFR
;
A
#
# COMPACT_ATOMS: atom_id res chain seq x y z
N MET A 1 34.60 -27.71 -19.63
CA MET A 1 33.59 -28.20 -18.67
C MET A 1 33.09 -27.05 -17.77
N SER A 2 32.52 -25.98 -18.34
CA SER A 2 32.23 -24.73 -17.57
C SER A 2 30.76 -24.25 -17.66
N ILE A 3 29.90 -24.98 -18.38
CA ILE A 3 28.52 -24.53 -18.68
C ILE A 3 27.52 -25.00 -17.62
N GLN A 4 27.69 -26.20 -17.05
CA GLN A 4 26.77 -26.75 -16.04
C GLN A 4 26.80 -25.98 -14.71
N THR A 5 27.96 -25.47 -14.31
CA THR A 5 28.12 -24.69 -13.06
C THR A 5 27.46 -23.32 -13.13
N ASP A 6 27.38 -22.72 -14.32
CA ASP A 6 26.77 -21.40 -14.53
C ASP A 6 25.23 -21.49 -14.50
N THR A 7 24.65 -22.55 -15.08
CA THR A 7 23.19 -22.80 -15.04
C THR A 7 22.67 -23.03 -13.61
N SER A 8 23.36 -23.82 -12.77
CA SER A 8 22.91 -24.08 -11.40
C SER A 8 22.82 -22.79 -10.58
N ALA A 9 23.87 -21.97 -10.62
CA ALA A 9 23.90 -20.70 -9.90
C ALA A 9 22.80 -19.73 -10.37
N GLN A 10 22.49 -19.74 -11.67
CA GLN A 10 21.40 -18.94 -12.25
C GLN A 10 20.02 -19.42 -11.82
N VAL A 11 19.83 -20.74 -11.76
CA VAL A 11 18.59 -21.36 -11.26
C VAL A 11 18.38 -21.02 -9.78
N ASP A 12 19.40 -21.20 -8.94
CA ASP A 12 19.35 -20.89 -7.51
C ASP A 12 19.01 -19.40 -7.27
N PHE A 13 19.60 -18.53 -8.09
CA PHE A 13 19.31 -17.10 -8.05
C PHE A 13 17.85 -16.80 -8.43
N LEU A 14 17.34 -17.40 -9.50
CA LEU A 14 15.96 -17.21 -9.95
C LEU A 14 14.97 -17.77 -8.93
N ASP A 15 15.30 -18.87 -8.27
CA ASP A 15 14.49 -19.43 -7.18
C ASP A 15 14.47 -18.50 -5.97
N ALA A 16 15.62 -17.92 -5.60
CA ALA A 16 15.69 -16.91 -4.55
C ALA A 16 14.89 -15.64 -4.92
N GLN A 17 14.91 -15.21 -6.18
CA GLN A 17 14.04 -14.12 -6.64
C GLN A 17 12.56 -14.52 -6.56
N CYS A 18 12.19 -15.72 -7.03
CA CYS A 18 10.81 -16.20 -6.95
C CYS A 18 10.28 -16.17 -5.51
N ALA A 19 11.10 -16.60 -4.55
CA ALA A 19 10.75 -16.59 -3.14
C ALA A 19 10.53 -15.17 -2.60
N ASP A 20 11.42 -14.22 -2.92
CA ASP A 20 11.25 -12.84 -2.47
C ASP A 20 10.01 -12.17 -3.11
N PHE A 21 9.76 -12.39 -4.41
CA PHE A 21 8.56 -11.84 -5.07
C PHE A 21 7.27 -12.46 -4.51
N GLN A 22 7.28 -13.74 -4.13
CA GLN A 22 6.15 -14.35 -3.41
C GLN A 22 5.93 -13.71 -2.04
N GLN A 23 7.02 -13.43 -1.30
CA GLN A 23 6.92 -12.71 -0.02
C GLN A 23 6.38 -11.30 -0.21
N MET A 24 6.83 -10.56 -1.24
CA MET A 24 6.26 -9.25 -1.59
C MET A 24 4.77 -9.33 -1.88
N GLN A 25 4.34 -10.33 -2.65
CA GLN A 25 2.92 -10.55 -2.93
C GLN A 25 2.12 -10.78 -1.64
N GLY A 26 2.65 -11.61 -0.72
CA GLY A 26 2.03 -11.86 0.58
C GLY A 26 1.91 -10.60 1.43
N LEU A 27 2.99 -9.83 1.55
CA LEU A 27 3.01 -8.55 2.27
C LEU A 27 2.04 -7.53 1.66
N GLY A 28 1.96 -7.46 0.33
CA GLY A 28 0.99 -6.58 -0.35
C GLY A 28 -0.46 -6.96 -0.04
N ARG A 29 -0.78 -8.26 0.04
CA ARG A 29 -2.11 -8.73 0.46
C ARG A 29 -2.39 -8.36 1.92
N ARG A 30 -1.41 -8.55 2.81
CA ARG A 30 -1.51 -8.17 4.23
C ARG A 30 -1.76 -6.66 4.39
N GLN A 31 -1.02 -5.82 3.68
CA GLN A 31 -1.24 -4.36 3.67
C GLN A 31 -2.67 -4.01 3.25
N ARG A 32 -3.19 -4.63 2.20
CA ARG A 32 -4.58 -4.44 1.76
C ARG A 32 -5.59 -4.85 2.83
N GLU A 33 -5.36 -5.99 3.49
CA GLU A 33 -6.23 -6.45 4.57
C GLU A 33 -6.22 -5.50 5.77
N CYS A 34 -5.07 -4.94 6.12
CA CYS A 34 -4.96 -3.91 7.16
C CYS A 34 -5.73 -2.65 6.77
N LEU A 35 -5.67 -2.20 5.51
CA LEU A 35 -6.49 -1.08 5.03
C LEU A 35 -7.98 -1.36 5.19
N ILE A 36 -8.46 -2.54 4.77
CA ILE A 36 -9.88 -2.92 4.87
C ILE A 36 -10.36 -2.97 6.32
N ARG A 37 -9.46 -3.22 7.28
CA ARG A 37 -9.77 -3.36 8.71
C ARG A 37 -9.46 -2.10 9.53
N ASP A 38 -9.03 -1.01 8.89
CA ASP A 38 -8.51 0.20 9.55
C ASP A 38 -7.38 -0.10 10.57
N ASP A 39 -6.61 -1.16 10.35
CA ASP A 39 -5.48 -1.57 11.20
C ASP A 39 -4.20 -0.83 10.80
N LEU A 40 -4.02 0.36 11.36
CA LEU A 40 -2.87 1.22 11.04
C LEU A 40 -1.53 0.66 11.56
N GLU A 41 -1.54 -0.05 12.69
CA GLU A 41 -0.33 -0.65 13.27
C GLU A 41 0.16 -1.79 12.38
N GLY A 42 -0.74 -2.72 12.01
CA GLY A 42 -0.43 -3.82 11.11
C GLY A 42 -0.03 -3.34 9.71
N LEU A 43 -0.64 -2.25 9.22
CA LEU A 43 -0.24 -1.62 7.97
C LEU A 43 1.20 -1.09 8.02
N SER A 44 1.56 -0.41 9.11
CA SER A 44 2.92 0.12 9.33
C SER A 44 3.98 -0.98 9.43
N GLU A 45 3.68 -2.06 10.15
CA GLU A 45 4.54 -3.24 10.24
C GLU A 45 4.76 -3.88 8.86
N ALA A 46 3.68 -4.11 8.11
CA ALA A 46 3.75 -4.73 6.79
C ALA A 46 4.44 -3.83 5.75
N MET A 47 4.36 -2.50 5.88
CA MET A 47 5.14 -1.56 5.05
C MET A 47 6.63 -1.62 5.36
N THR A 48 7.00 -1.69 6.64
CA THR A 48 8.40 -1.84 7.06
C THR A 48 9.01 -3.12 6.50
N GLN A 49 8.31 -4.26 6.66
CA GLN A 49 8.73 -5.56 6.13
C GLN A 49 8.90 -5.53 4.60
N MET A 50 7.99 -4.84 3.89
CA MET A 50 8.09 -4.69 2.44
C MET A 50 9.34 -3.89 2.05
N GLN A 51 9.65 -2.80 2.75
CA GLN A 51 10.82 -1.97 2.47
C GLN A 51 12.12 -2.76 2.68
N GLU A 52 12.23 -3.49 3.79
CA GLU A 52 13.39 -4.36 4.08
C GLU A 52 13.58 -5.42 2.98
N LEU A 53 12.49 -6.07 2.57
CA LEU A 53 12.52 -7.05 1.50
C LEU A 53 12.91 -6.44 0.14
N MET A 54 12.41 -5.24 -0.18
CA MET A 54 12.82 -4.53 -1.39
C MET A 54 14.30 -4.16 -1.39
N VAL A 55 14.86 -3.76 -0.24
CA VAL A 55 16.30 -3.51 -0.11
C VAL A 55 17.09 -4.80 -0.34
N LYS A 56 16.70 -5.90 0.29
CA LYS A 56 17.32 -7.23 0.10
C LYS A 56 17.33 -7.66 -1.36
N VAL A 57 16.21 -7.50 -2.07
CA VAL A 57 16.11 -7.83 -3.50
C VAL A 57 17.03 -6.95 -4.34
N ARG A 58 17.06 -5.63 -4.09
CA ARG A 58 17.93 -4.70 -4.82
C ARG A 58 19.41 -5.01 -4.65
N VAL A 59 19.84 -5.34 -3.44
CA VAL A 59 21.23 -5.75 -3.16
C VAL A 59 21.58 -6.99 -3.97
N ARG A 60 20.74 -8.04 -3.92
CA ARG A 60 20.99 -9.26 -4.69
C ARG A 60 21.02 -9.01 -6.20
N GLN A 61 20.15 -8.16 -6.71
CA GLN A 61 20.12 -7.80 -8.13
C GLN A 61 21.36 -7.01 -8.56
N ARG A 62 21.90 -6.16 -7.68
CA ARG A 62 23.15 -5.43 -7.90
C ARG A 62 24.36 -6.36 -7.95
N ASP A 63 24.39 -7.35 -7.06
CA ASP A 63 25.51 -8.30 -6.94
C ASP A 63 25.52 -9.35 -8.07
N MET A 64 24.51 -9.34 -8.94
CA MET A 64 24.42 -10.25 -10.07
C MET A 64 25.38 -9.86 -11.21
N ALA A 65 26.23 -10.81 -11.62
CA ALA A 65 27.06 -10.70 -12.83
C ALA A 65 26.19 -10.59 -14.11
N PRO A 66 26.70 -9.98 -15.20
CA PRO A 66 25.86 -9.58 -16.32
C PRO A 66 25.28 -10.76 -17.11
N GLY A 67 23.94 -10.87 -17.06
CA GLY A 67 23.07 -11.33 -18.15
C GLY A 67 22.92 -12.83 -18.36
N LEU A 68 21.69 -13.33 -18.16
CA LEU A 68 21.23 -14.61 -18.75
C LEU A 68 21.40 -14.52 -20.27
N THR A 69 22.43 -15.18 -20.81
CA THR A 69 22.67 -15.25 -22.26
C THR A 69 21.47 -15.88 -22.96
N HIS A 70 21.27 -15.60 -24.25
CA HIS A 70 20.11 -16.10 -24.98
C HIS A 70 20.03 -17.64 -24.99
N HIS A 71 21.17 -18.33 -24.94
CA HIS A 71 21.24 -19.79 -24.84
C HIS A 71 20.76 -20.31 -23.47
N VAL A 72 21.17 -19.65 -22.39
CA VAL A 72 20.74 -19.96 -21.02
C VAL A 72 19.23 -19.78 -20.86
N ARG A 73 18.65 -18.70 -21.42
CA ARG A 73 17.20 -18.45 -21.34
C ARG A 73 16.34 -19.52 -22.01
N ARG A 74 16.90 -20.27 -22.96
CA ARG A 74 16.20 -21.36 -23.66
C ARG A 74 16.28 -22.69 -22.89
N GLN A 75 17.06 -22.75 -21.81
CA GLN A 75 17.04 -23.91 -20.93
C GLN A 75 15.68 -23.97 -20.21
N PRO A 76 15.02 -25.13 -20.18
CA PRO A 76 13.63 -25.23 -19.72
C PRO A 76 13.47 -24.78 -18.26
N GLU A 77 14.41 -25.14 -17.39
CA GLU A 77 14.39 -24.79 -15.96
C GLU A 77 14.48 -23.28 -15.71
N VAL A 78 15.32 -22.59 -16.50
CA VAL A 78 15.48 -21.14 -16.46
C VAL A 78 14.24 -20.45 -17.04
N ALA A 79 13.73 -20.94 -18.17
CA ALA A 79 12.54 -20.42 -18.82
C ALA A 79 11.31 -20.48 -17.91
N GLU A 80 11.10 -21.61 -17.22
CA GLU A 80 10.02 -21.81 -16.26
C GLU A 80 10.07 -20.78 -15.12
N ARG A 81 11.26 -20.56 -14.54
CA ARG A 81 11.42 -19.61 -13.43
C ARG A 81 11.28 -18.16 -13.86
N VAL A 82 11.75 -17.82 -15.05
CA VAL A 82 11.53 -16.49 -15.65
C VAL A 82 10.04 -16.25 -15.90
N GLU A 83 9.31 -17.25 -16.38
CA GLU A 83 7.85 -17.17 -16.56
C GLU A 83 7.14 -17.01 -15.21
N ARG A 84 7.53 -17.80 -14.20
CA ARG A 84 7.03 -17.68 -12.84
C ARG A 84 7.25 -16.29 -12.25
N LEU A 85 8.44 -15.71 -12.44
CA LEU A 85 8.73 -14.34 -12.03
C LEU A 85 7.83 -13.33 -12.73
N ARG A 86 7.57 -13.50 -14.03
CA ARG A 86 6.67 -12.62 -14.78
C ARG A 86 5.26 -12.64 -14.18
N HIS A 87 4.71 -13.83 -13.95
CA HIS A 87 3.38 -13.97 -13.31
C HIS A 87 3.34 -13.37 -11.90
N LEU A 88 4.41 -13.53 -11.11
CA LEU A 88 4.49 -12.92 -9.79
C LEU A 88 4.50 -11.39 -9.86
N ILE A 89 5.27 -10.80 -10.78
CA ILE A 89 5.32 -9.34 -10.99
C ILE A 89 3.95 -8.80 -11.42
N GLU A 90 3.28 -9.48 -12.35
CA GLU A 90 1.91 -9.14 -12.77
C GLU A 90 0.94 -9.20 -11.59
N SER A 91 1.00 -10.26 -10.79
CA SER A 91 0.11 -10.40 -9.64
C SER A 91 0.37 -9.38 -8.53
N ILE A 92 1.63 -9.03 -8.25
CA ILE A 92 1.97 -7.94 -7.33
C ILE A 92 1.42 -6.61 -7.85
N SER A 93 1.52 -6.36 -9.16
CA SER A 93 0.96 -5.16 -9.78
C SER A 93 -0.56 -5.08 -9.59
N GLN A 94 -1.27 -6.21 -9.72
CA GLN A 94 -2.71 -6.28 -9.44
C GLN A 94 -3.03 -6.00 -7.97
N VAL A 95 -2.30 -6.60 -7.02
CA VAL A 95 -2.49 -6.35 -5.59
C VAL A 95 -2.26 -4.88 -5.24
N ARG A 96 -1.26 -4.25 -5.86
CA ARG A 96 -1.00 -2.81 -5.70
C ARG A 96 -2.18 -1.98 -6.17
N THR A 97 -2.68 -2.21 -7.39
CA THR A 97 -3.84 -1.48 -7.93
C THR A 97 -5.07 -1.63 -7.01
N GLN A 98 -5.35 -2.84 -6.54
CA GLN A 98 -6.46 -3.10 -5.62
C GLN A 98 -6.30 -2.38 -4.28
N SER A 99 -5.08 -2.34 -3.75
CA SER A 99 -4.77 -1.64 -2.50
C SER A 99 -4.91 -0.13 -2.66
N GLU A 100 -4.51 0.42 -3.80
CA GLU A 100 -4.69 1.83 -4.14
C GLU A 100 -6.17 2.20 -4.22
N THR A 101 -7.00 1.37 -4.86
CA THR A 101 -8.45 1.56 -4.90
C THR A 101 -9.07 1.55 -3.49
N ALA A 102 -8.66 0.61 -2.63
CA ALA A 102 -9.14 0.54 -1.24
C ALA A 102 -8.76 1.80 -0.44
N ALA A 103 -7.50 2.25 -0.55
CA ALA A 103 -7.05 3.47 0.09
C ALA A 103 -7.81 4.72 -0.40
N GLN A 104 -8.07 4.82 -1.71
CA GLN A 104 -8.85 5.93 -2.27
C GLN A 104 -10.29 5.95 -1.75
N HIS A 105 -10.90 4.77 -1.60
CA HIS A 105 -12.25 4.63 -1.02
C HIS A 105 -12.30 5.13 0.42
N LEU A 106 -11.41 4.62 1.28
CA LEU A 106 -11.32 5.02 2.69
C LEU A 106 -11.11 6.52 2.84
N LEU A 107 -10.21 7.11 2.05
CA LEU A 107 -9.99 8.56 2.03
C LEU A 107 -11.24 9.34 1.63
N GLY A 108 -12.03 8.81 0.69
CA GLY A 108 -13.32 9.38 0.28
C GLY A 108 -14.34 9.36 1.42
N GLU A 109 -14.48 8.21 2.10
CA GLU A 109 -15.38 8.04 3.24
C GLU A 109 -14.99 8.95 4.41
N THR A 110 -13.71 8.97 4.81
CA THR A 110 -13.22 9.83 5.89
C THR A 110 -13.48 11.32 5.59
N ARG A 111 -13.31 11.77 4.33
CA ARG A 111 -13.61 13.15 3.94
C ARG A 111 -15.10 13.46 4.05
N ALA A 112 -15.97 12.54 3.61
CA ALA A 112 -17.42 12.70 3.71
C ALA A 112 -17.87 12.79 5.18
N GLU A 113 -17.32 11.95 6.06
CA GLU A 113 -17.59 11.98 7.50
C GLU A 113 -17.14 13.30 8.15
N LEU A 114 -15.94 13.79 7.80
CA LEU A 114 -15.44 15.08 8.28
C LEU A 114 -16.34 16.24 7.83
N ASP A 115 -16.79 16.23 6.58
CA ASP A 115 -17.72 17.24 6.07
C ASP A 115 -19.08 17.19 6.77
N GLN A 116 -19.61 15.99 7.02
CA GLN A 116 -20.84 15.80 7.79
C GLN A 116 -20.69 16.31 9.23
N SER A 117 -19.60 15.95 9.91
CA SER A 117 -19.27 16.42 11.26
C SER A 117 -19.15 17.94 11.32
N ASN A 118 -18.50 18.56 10.34
CA ASN A 118 -18.40 20.02 10.22
C ASN A 118 -19.77 20.69 9.99
N ARG A 119 -20.62 20.11 9.14
CA ARG A 119 -22.00 20.59 8.93
C ARG A 119 -22.84 20.48 10.20
N GLN A 120 -22.76 19.37 10.92
CA GLN A 120 -23.45 19.17 12.20
C GLN A 120 -22.99 20.21 13.23
N ARG A 121 -21.67 20.42 13.40
CA ARG A 121 -21.13 21.45 14.31
C ARG A 121 -21.60 22.86 13.95
N LYS A 122 -21.69 23.19 12.66
CA LYS A 122 -22.25 24.48 12.20
C LYS A 122 -23.74 24.60 12.52
N ALA A 123 -24.53 23.54 12.31
CA ALA A 123 -25.93 23.51 12.66
C ALA A 123 -26.15 23.67 14.17
N THR A 124 -25.44 22.90 15.01
CA THR A 124 -25.57 22.99 16.49
C THR A 124 -25.19 24.37 17.02
N ARG A 125 -24.20 25.05 16.43
CA ARG A 125 -23.88 26.45 16.77
C ARG A 125 -24.95 27.44 16.31
N GLY A 126 -25.59 27.19 15.16
CA GLY A 126 -26.68 28.01 14.63
C GLY A 126 -27.98 27.95 15.43
N TYR A 127 -28.24 26.85 16.15
CA TYR A 127 -29.41 26.69 17.02
C TYR A 127 -29.17 27.05 18.50
N GLY A 128 -27.95 27.46 18.88
CA GLY A 128 -27.53 27.69 20.27
C GLY A 128 -27.62 29.12 20.79
N LEU A 129 -28.19 30.07 20.04
CA LEU A 129 -28.40 31.45 20.50
C LEU A 129 -29.89 31.80 20.40
N PRO A 130 -30.66 31.86 21.51
CA PRO A 130 -31.77 32.79 21.52
C PRO A 130 -31.15 34.17 21.33
N ALA A 131 -31.46 34.83 20.22
CA ALA A 131 -31.22 36.26 20.09
C ALA A 131 -31.84 36.90 21.34
N ARG A 132 -30.99 37.41 22.25
CA ARG A 132 -31.45 38.24 23.34
C ARG A 132 -32.18 39.40 22.69
N VAL A 133 -33.50 39.35 22.76
CA VAL A 133 -34.35 40.52 22.56
C VAL A 133 -33.85 41.50 23.61
N ASN A 134 -33.06 42.48 23.19
CA ASN A 134 -32.77 43.65 23.99
C ASN A 134 -34.11 44.31 24.27
N GLU A 135 -34.70 44.06 25.43
CA GLU A 135 -35.64 44.99 26.03
C GLU A 135 -34.87 46.28 26.32
N PRO A 136 -35.17 47.41 25.67
CA PRO A 136 -34.68 48.69 26.13
C PRO A 136 -35.51 49.06 27.36
N ARG A 137 -34.92 48.91 28.55
CA ARG A 137 -35.36 49.59 29.77
C ARG A 137 -35.17 51.09 29.58
N PHE A 138 -36.22 51.77 29.11
CA PHE A 138 -36.40 53.20 29.37
C PHE A 138 -37.56 53.35 30.35
N THR A 139 -37.23 53.31 31.64
CA THR A 139 -38.04 53.96 32.67
C THR A 139 -37.70 55.44 32.61
N ASP A 140 -38.52 56.25 31.94
CA ASP A 140 -38.51 57.68 32.18
C ASP A 140 -39.27 57.95 33.48
N GLY A 141 -38.55 58.50 34.45
CA GLY A 141 -39.03 58.75 35.79
C GLY A 141 -40.01 59.93 35.81
N PHE A 142 -41.08 59.78 36.57
CA PHE A 142 -41.91 60.90 37.01
C PHE A 142 -41.09 61.84 37.90
N ARG A 143 -41.04 63.12 37.52
CA ARG A 143 -41.30 64.26 38.41
C ARG A 143 -41.73 65.50 37.64
#